data_AF-A0A358AV48-F1
#
_entry.id   AF-A0A358AV48-F1
#
_cell.length_a   1.000
_cell.length_b   1.000
_cell.length_c   1.000
_cell.angle_alpha   90.00
_cell.angle_beta   90.00
_cell.angle_gamma   90.00
#
_symmetry.space_group_name_H-M   'P 1'
#
loop_
_entity.id
_entity.type
_entity.pdbx_description
1 polymer ?
#
loop_
_entity_poly.entity_id
_entity_poly.type
_entity_poly.pdbx_seq_one_letter_code
_entity_poly.pdbx_strand_id
1 'polypeptide(L)'
;FICQNAVNWVKSTDIVSNNVSKNKLSNPVIHDFGALLYIYNDVVRAEPTQNKRVEELKYLFNTTMTRHRDYFMKNTAITSSYDFVKKIIDYTF
;
A
#
# COMPACT_ATOMS: atom_id res chain seq x y z
N PHE A 1 19.10 -2.71 3.83
CA PHE A 1 18.92 -3.56 2.63
C PHE A 1 17.46 -3.75 2.25
N ILE A 2 16.61 -4.27 3.15
CA ILE A 2 15.18 -4.50 2.86
C ILE A 2 14.44 -3.21 2.48
N CYS A 3 14.67 -2.11 3.20
CA CYS A 3 14.01 -0.83 2.92
C CYS A 3 14.33 -0.27 1.51
N GLN A 4 15.57 -0.41 1.04
CA GLN A 4 15.96 0.13 -0.28
C GLN A 4 15.35 -0.70 -1.43
N ASN A 5 15.26 -2.02 -1.26
CA ASN A 5 14.62 -2.90 -2.23
C ASN A 5 13.10 -2.72 -2.28
N ALA A 6 12.45 -2.57 -1.12
CA ALA A 6 11.02 -2.25 -1.05
C ALA A 6 10.72 -0.89 -1.71
N VAL A 7 11.53 0.14 -1.43
CA VAL A 7 11.40 1.46 -2.07
C VAL A 7 11.60 1.38 -3.58
N ASN A 8 12.57 0.59 -4.05
CA ASN A 8 12.82 0.39 -5.48
C ASN A 8 11.71 -0.41 -6.15
N TRP A 9 11.12 -1.39 -5.46
CA TRP A 9 9.95 -2.13 -5.94
C TRP A 9 8.71 -1.24 -6.05
N VAL A 10 8.41 -0.43 -5.02
CA VAL A 10 7.33 0.57 -5.09
C VAL A 10 7.55 1.56 -6.24
N LYS A 11 8.78 2.00 -6.48
CA LYS A 11 9.11 2.86 -7.62
C LYS A 11 9.02 2.16 -8.98
N SER A 12 9.21 0.84 -9.02
CA SER A 12 9.07 0.04 -10.24
C SER A 12 7.60 -0.21 -10.63
N THR A 13 6.69 -0.07 -9.66
CA THR A 13 5.26 0.05 -9.95
C THR A 13 5.05 1.42 -10.61
N ASP A 14 4.87 1.45 -11.92
CA ASP A 14 4.83 2.67 -12.77
C ASP A 14 3.61 3.59 -12.49
N ILE A 15 3.01 3.46 -11.30
CA ILE A 15 1.74 4.05 -10.87
C ILE A 15 1.91 5.36 -10.12
N VAL A 16 3.10 5.57 -9.55
CA VAL A 16 3.37 6.77 -8.76
C VAL A 16 4.70 7.38 -9.18
N SER A 17 4.64 8.64 -9.63
CA SER A 17 5.83 9.37 -10.05
C SER A 17 6.90 9.38 -8.96
N ASN A 18 8.17 9.25 -9.36
CA ASN A 18 9.32 9.11 -8.45
C ASN A 18 9.36 10.15 -7.32
N ASN A 19 8.88 11.38 -7.56
CA ASN A 19 8.79 12.43 -6.56
C ASN A 19 7.66 12.24 -5.54
N VAL A 20 6.48 11.77 -5.98
CA VAL A 20 5.35 11.50 -5.09
C VAL A 20 5.65 10.30 -4.20
N SER A 21 6.27 9.25 -4.76
CA SER A 21 6.74 8.10 -3.99
C SER A 21 7.78 8.50 -2.93
N LYS A 22 8.75 9.35 -3.27
CA LYS A 22 9.73 9.88 -2.30
C LYS A 22 9.06 10.65 -1.15
N ASN A 23 8.07 11.49 -1.46
CA ASN A 23 7.39 12.31 -0.46
C ASN A 23 6.37 11.53 0.38
N LYS A 24 5.82 10.43 -0.12
CA LYS A 24 4.90 9.57 0.63
C LYS A 24 5.62 8.51 1.45
N LEU A 25 6.73 7.98 0.94
CA LEU A 25 7.62 7.06 1.67
C LEU A 25 8.49 7.78 2.72
N SER A 26 8.45 9.12 2.80
CA SER A 26 9.01 9.83 3.96
C SER A 26 8.11 9.71 5.19
N ASN A 27 6.83 9.35 5.02
CA ASN A 27 5.97 9.00 6.14
C ASN A 27 6.36 7.59 6.64
N PRO A 28 6.85 7.44 7.89
CA PRO A 28 7.34 6.17 8.40
C PRO A 28 6.30 5.05 8.34
N VAL A 29 5.02 5.38 8.58
CA VAL A 29 3.93 4.39 8.59
C VAL A 29 3.67 3.84 7.18
N ILE A 30 3.66 4.72 6.17
CA ILE A 30 3.46 4.32 4.78
C ILE A 30 4.66 3.54 4.26
N HIS A 31 5.87 3.96 4.63
CA HIS A 31 7.10 3.28 4.31
C HIS A 31 7.10 1.84 4.86
N ASP A 32 6.83 1.68 6.15
CA ASP A 32 6.85 0.39 6.81
C ASP A 32 5.75 -0.52 6.27
N PHE A 33 4.57 0.03 5.97
CA PHE A 33 3.49 -0.70 5.33
C PHE A 33 3.88 -1.19 3.92
N GLY A 34 4.50 -0.34 3.10
CA GLY A 34 4.99 -0.73 1.77
C GLY A 34 6.07 -1.82 1.84
N ALA A 35 6.98 -1.72 2.83
CA ALA A 35 7.99 -2.76 3.08
C ALA A 35 7.36 -4.08 3.51
N LEU A 36 6.33 -4.05 4.36
CA LEU A 36 5.58 -5.24 4.76
C LEU A 36 4.91 -5.93 3.57
N LEU A 37 4.27 -5.17 2.67
CA LEU A 37 3.66 -5.73 1.45
C LEU A 37 4.70 -6.38 0.54
N TYR A 38 5.85 -5.74 0.37
CA TYR A 38 6.95 -6.28 -0.42
C TYR A 38 7.47 -7.61 0.14
N ILE A 39 7.76 -7.65 1.45
CA ILE A 39 8.23 -8.87 2.13
C ILE A 39 7.15 -9.95 2.05
N TYR A 40 5.89 -9.59 2.26
CA TYR A 40 4.78 -10.51 2.18
C TYR A 40 4.70 -11.20 0.81
N ASN A 41 4.84 -10.42 -0.28
CA ASN A 41 4.82 -10.95 -1.63
C ASN A 41 6.03 -11.85 -1.96
N ASP A 42 7.20 -11.59 -1.38
CA ASP A 42 8.40 -12.43 -1.61
C ASP A 42 8.38 -13.73 -0.78
N VAL A 43 7.88 -13.66 0.46
CA VAL A 43 7.89 -14.76 1.43
C VAL A 43 6.69 -15.70 1.26
N VAL A 44 5.50 -15.16 1.01
CA VAL A 44 4.29 -15.97 0.89
C VAL A 44 4.06 -16.37 -0.55
N ARG A 45 4.61 -17.54 -0.92
CA ARG A 45 4.50 -18.12 -2.27
C ARG A 45 3.41 -19.21 -2.39
N ALA A 46 2.71 -19.52 -1.30
CA ALA A 46 1.66 -20.53 -1.29
C ALA A 46 0.31 -19.92 -1.69
N GLU A 47 -0.18 -20.28 -2.88
CA GLU A 47 -1.40 -19.73 -3.50
C GLU A 47 -2.61 -19.61 -2.56
N PRO A 48 -3.02 -20.64 -1.78
CA PRO A 48 -4.25 -20.56 -0.98
C PRO A 48 -4.17 -19.52 0.15
N THR A 49 -2.97 -19.35 0.73
CA THR A 49 -2.75 -18.42 1.84
C THR A 49 -2.58 -16.99 1.33
N GLN A 50 -1.97 -16.83 0.16
CA GLN A 50 -1.81 -15.55 -0.51
C GLN A 50 -3.17 -14.98 -0.92
N ASN A 51 -4.03 -15.79 -1.56
CA ASN A 51 -5.35 -15.35 -2.03
C ASN A 51 -6.25 -14.86 -0.88
N LYS A 52 -6.31 -15.60 0.22
CA LYS A 52 -7.12 -15.20 1.38
C LYS A 52 -6.66 -13.88 2.00
N ARG A 53 -5.34 -13.68 2.15
CA ARG A 53 -4.83 -12.42 2.71
C ARG A 53 -5.01 -11.25 1.76
N VAL A 54 -4.89 -11.47 0.45
CA VAL A 54 -5.20 -10.47 -0.56
C VAL A 54 -6.68 -10.05 -0.48
N GLU A 55 -7.60 -11.01 -0.37
CA GLU A 55 -9.03 -10.73 -0.21
C GLU A 55 -9.31 -9.92 1.05
N GLU A 56 -8.71 -10.29 2.18
CA GLU A 56 -8.83 -9.55 3.44
C GLU A 56 -8.27 -8.12 3.31
N LEU A 57 -7.14 -7.96 2.60
CA LEU A 57 -6.54 -6.64 2.34
C LEU A 57 -7.46 -5.77 1.48
N LYS A 58 -8.00 -6.34 0.39
CA LYS A 58 -8.95 -5.66 -0.49
C LYS A 58 -10.22 -5.29 0.26
N TYR A 59 -10.74 -6.15 1.13
CA TYR A 59 -11.91 -5.88 1.97
C TYR A 59 -11.64 -4.75 2.97
N LEU A 60 -10.47 -4.75 3.62
CA LEU A 60 -10.05 -3.71 4.55
C LEU A 60 -10.07 -2.32 3.88
N PHE A 61 -9.39 -2.19 2.74
CA PHE A 61 -9.24 -0.90 2.06
C PHE A 61 -10.52 -0.47 1.32
N ASN A 62 -11.23 -1.39 0.66
CA ASN A 62 -12.40 -1.01 -0.14
C ASN A 62 -13.69 -0.89 0.66
N THR A 63 -13.82 -1.58 1.81
CA THR A 63 -15.06 -1.62 2.58
C THR A 63 -14.90 -1.02 3.98
N THR A 64 -13.90 -1.47 4.74
CA THR A 64 -13.81 -1.07 6.16
C THR A 64 -13.32 0.37 6.32
N MET A 65 -12.25 0.75 5.62
CA MET A 65 -11.71 2.11 5.67
C MET A 65 -12.62 3.15 5.02
N THR A 66 -13.46 2.75 4.07
CA THR A 66 -14.41 3.64 3.38
C THR A 66 -15.73 3.80 4.13
N ARG A 67 -16.05 2.94 5.11
CA ARG A 67 -17.33 2.94 5.85
C ARG A 67 -17.69 4.30 6.45
N HIS A 68 -16.68 5.04 6.89
CA HIS A 68 -16.83 6.36 7.51
C HIS A 68 -16.04 7.43 6.76
N ARG A 69 -15.94 7.29 5.43
CA ARG A 69 -15.12 8.17 4.57
C ARG A 69 -15.47 9.65 4.76
N ASP A 70 -16.72 9.98 5.05
CA ASP A 70 -17.22 11.35 5.15
C ASP A 70 -16.53 12.15 6.27
N TYR A 71 -16.06 11.48 7.33
CA TYR A 71 -15.28 12.13 8.39
C TYR A 71 -13.87 12.53 7.93
N PHE A 72 -13.30 11.80 6.98
CA PHE A 72 -11.91 11.94 6.56
C PHE A 72 -11.73 12.63 5.21
N MET A 73 -12.81 12.79 4.43
CA MET A 73 -12.77 13.39 3.09
C MET A 73 -12.12 14.78 3.04
N LYS A 74 -12.31 15.58 4.09
CA LYS A 74 -11.74 16.95 4.17
C LYS A 74 -10.26 16.96 4.57
N ASN A 75 -9.74 15.85 5.09
CA ASN A 75 -8.34 15.75 5.51
C ASN A 75 -7.48 15.22 4.35
N THR A 76 -6.84 16.14 3.64
CA THR A 76 -5.99 15.84 2.48
C THR A 76 -4.83 14.91 2.82
N ALA A 77 -4.29 14.96 4.05
CA ALA A 77 -3.20 14.08 4.45
C ALA A 77 -3.66 12.62 4.56
N ILE A 78 -4.86 12.38 5.10
CA ILE A 78 -5.44 11.04 5.21
C ILE A 78 -5.86 10.52 3.84
N THR A 79 -6.60 11.32 3.06
CA THR A 79 -7.11 10.88 1.75
C THR A 79 -5.97 10.55 0.79
N SER A 80 -4.97 11.42 0.67
CA SER A 80 -3.83 11.18 -0.22
C SER A 80 -2.93 10.03 0.23
N SER A 81 -2.94 9.67 1.52
CA SER A 81 -2.21 8.50 2.02
C SER A 81 -2.98 7.21 1.76
N TYR A 82 -4.29 7.22 1.99
CA TYR A 82 -5.19 6.12 1.62
C TYR A 82 -5.12 5.82 0.12
N ASP A 83 -5.23 6.84 -0.73
CA ASP A 83 -5.20 6.68 -2.19
C ASP A 83 -3.86 6.09 -2.67
N PHE A 84 -2.75 6.51 -2.04
CA PHE A 84 -1.43 5.97 -2.35
C PHE A 84 -1.31 4.49 -2.00
N VAL A 85 -1.70 4.10 -0.79
CA VAL A 85 -1.62 2.70 -0.36
C VAL A 85 -2.59 1.81 -1.14
N LYS A 86 -3.81 2.30 -1.40
CA LYS A 86 -4.79 1.59 -2.22
C LYS A 86 -4.24 1.29 -3.62
N LYS A 87 -3.61 2.27 -4.28
CA LYS A 87 -2.96 2.07 -5.59
C LYS A 87 -1.88 1.00 -5.56
N ILE A 88 -1.08 0.92 -4.49
CA ILE A 88 -0.06 -0.13 -4.34
C ILE A 88 -0.74 -1.51 -4.25
N ILE A 89 -1.79 -1.62 -3.44
CA ILE A 89 -2.53 -2.88 -3.25
C ILE A 89 -3.17 -3.34 -4.55
N ASP A 90 -3.90 -2.46 -5.24
CA ASP A 90 -4.62 -2.77 -6.48
C ASP A 90 -3.68 -3.15 -7.64
N TYR A 91 -2.41 -2.73 -7.60
CA TYR A 91 -1.41 -3.15 -8.59
C TYR A 91 -0.70 -4.44 -8.26
N THR A 92 -0.46 -4.66 -6.97
CA THR A 92 0.31 -5.80 -6.50
C THR A 92 -0.50 -7.09 -6.53
N PHE A 93 -1.83 -6.99 -6.33
CA PHE A 93 -2.72 -8.13 -6.17
C PHE A 93 -4.07 -7.91 -6.87
#